data_AF-A0A376KJJ3-F1
#
_entry.id   AF-A0A376KJJ3-F1
#
_cell.length_a   1.000
_cell.length_b   1.000
_cell.length_c   1.000
_cell.angle_alpha   90.00
_cell.angle_beta   90.00
_cell.angle_gamma   90.00
#
_symmetry.space_group_name_H-M   'P 1'
#
loop_
_entity.id
_entity.type
_entity.pdbx_description
1 polymer ?
#
loop_
_entity_poly.entity_id
_entity_poly.type
_entity_poly.pdbx_seq_one_letter_code
_entity_poly.pdbx_strand_id
1 'polypeptide(L)'
;MLNGGLEILKTVDLRQPLQNVPMPFLRLYGYLDGLVPRKVVPMLDKLWPHSESYIFAKAAHAPFISHPVEFCHLLVALKQRV
;
A
#
# COMPACT_ATOMS: atom_id res chain seq x y z
N MET A 1 -5.12 -26.02 -1.09
CA MET A 1 -5.97 -24.81 -0.97
C MET A 1 -5.12 -23.53 -0.97
N LEU A 2 -4.42 -23.27 -2.08
CA LEU A 2 -3.70 -22.01 -2.34
C LEU A 2 -4.16 -21.34 -3.64
N ASN A 3 -4.79 -22.12 -4.54
CA ASN A 3 -5.14 -21.72 -5.89
C ASN A 3 -6.10 -20.51 -5.94
N GLY A 4 -7.05 -20.43 -5.01
CA GLY A 4 -8.00 -19.31 -4.98
C GLY A 4 -7.33 -17.96 -4.70
N GLY A 5 -6.41 -17.91 -3.73
CA GLY A 5 -5.67 -16.69 -3.40
C GLY A 5 -4.74 -16.25 -4.54
N LEU A 6 -4.05 -17.20 -5.18
CA LEU A 6 -3.20 -16.89 -6.33
C LEU A 6 -4.02 -16.43 -7.55
N GLU A 7 -5.20 -17.01 -7.78
CA GLU A 7 -6.07 -16.57 -8.88
C GLU A 7 -6.61 -15.16 -8.65
N ILE A 8 -6.96 -14.81 -7.41
CA ILE A 8 -7.33 -13.43 -7.03
C ILE A 8 -6.17 -12.47 -7.33
N LEU A 9 -4.95 -12.77 -6.86
CA LEU A 9 -3.77 -11.94 -7.12
C LEU A 9 -3.45 -11.79 -8.61
N LYS A 10 -3.75 -12.80 -9.41
CA LYS A 10 -3.49 -12.83 -10.85
C LYS A 10 -4.53 -12.05 -11.66
N THR A 11 -5.79 -12.06 -11.24
CA THR A 11 -6.92 -11.61 -12.10
C THR A 11 -7.58 -10.33 -11.65
N VAL A 12 -7.51 -9.98 -10.36
CA VAL A 12 -8.20 -8.80 -9.84
C VAL A 12 -7.46 -7.52 -10.23
N ASP A 13 -8.24 -6.56 -10.73
CA ASP A 13 -7.78 -5.21 -11.02
C ASP A 13 -8.68 -4.17 -10.34
N LEU A 14 -8.13 -3.48 -9.34
CA LEU A 14 -8.82 -2.44 -8.58
C LEU A 14 -8.37 -1.02 -8.94
N ARG A 15 -7.58 -0.85 -10.02
CA ARG A 15 -7.04 0.46 -10.44
C ARG A 15 -8.11 1.51 -10.69
N GLN A 16 -9.18 1.16 -11.40
CA GLN A 16 -10.30 2.08 -11.68
C GLN A 16 -11.25 2.21 -10.49
N PRO A 17 -11.74 1.11 -9.86
CA PRO A 17 -12.65 1.21 -8.73
C PRO A 17 -12.15 2.06 -7.55
N LEU A 18 -10.84 2.02 -7.25
CA LEU A 18 -10.27 2.73 -6.11
C LEU A 18 -10.12 4.25 -6.32
N GLN A 19 -10.38 4.79 -7.51
CA GLN A 19 -10.29 6.24 -7.74
C GLN A 19 -11.28 7.07 -6.92
N ASN A 20 -12.44 6.47 -6.58
CA ASN A 20 -13.57 7.20 -6.01
C ASN A 20 -13.90 6.80 -4.56
N VAL A 21 -12.95 6.20 -3.84
CA VAL A 21 -13.16 5.86 -2.43
C VAL A 21 -13.21 7.14 -1.59
N PRO A 22 -14.26 7.38 -0.77
CA PRO A 22 -14.48 8.67 -0.13
C PRO A 22 -13.76 8.84 1.22
N MET A 23 -13.21 7.77 1.78
CA MET A 23 -12.53 7.78 3.08
C MET A 23 -11.03 8.05 2.95
N PRO A 24 -10.32 8.42 4.04
CA PRO A 24 -8.87 8.50 4.03
C PRO A 24 -8.23 7.22 3.49
N PHE A 25 -7.35 7.37 2.50
CA PHE A 25 -6.72 6.25 1.81
C PHE A 25 -5.19 6.36 1.92
N LEU A 26 -4.62 5.63 2.86
CA LEU A 26 -3.18 5.53 3.08
C LEU A 26 -2.61 4.23 2.48
N ARG A 27 -1.53 4.35 1.70
CA ARG A 27 -0.82 3.22 1.09
C ARG A 27 0.61 3.16 1.61
N LEU A 28 1.05 1.97 2.04
CA LEU A 28 2.34 1.74 2.68
C LEU A 28 3.16 0.75 1.85
N TYR A 29 4.39 1.11 1.49
CA TYR A 29 5.25 0.33 0.59
C TYR A 29 6.65 0.09 1.16
N GLY A 30 7.24 -1.07 0.90
CA GLY A 30 8.67 -1.28 1.10
C GLY A 30 9.47 -0.91 -0.15
N TYR A 31 10.56 -0.16 0.00
CA TYR A 31 11.42 0.22 -1.12
C TYR A 31 12.07 -0.98 -1.84
N LEU A 32 12.32 -2.06 -1.10
CA LEU A 32 12.99 -3.29 -1.55
C LEU A 32 11.99 -4.42 -1.86
N ASP A 33 10.70 -4.10 -2.01
CA ASP A 33 9.66 -5.10 -2.27
C ASP A 33 9.81 -5.72 -3.68
N GLY A 34 9.99 -7.04 -3.72
CA GLY A 34 10.09 -7.83 -4.95
C GLY A 34 8.75 -8.30 -5.53
N LEU A 35 7.66 -8.18 -4.78
CA LEU A 35 6.30 -8.54 -5.19
C LEU A 35 5.51 -7.31 -5.66
N VAL A 36 5.68 -6.17 -4.98
CA VAL A 36 5.05 -4.88 -5.33
C VAL A 36 6.12 -3.88 -5.74
N PRO A 37 6.41 -3.72 -7.05
CA PRO A 37 7.51 -2.88 -7.51
C PRO A 37 7.31 -1.41 -7.16
N ARG A 38 8.31 -0.75 -6.53
CA ARG A 38 8.23 0.68 -6.14
C ARG A 38 7.82 1.66 -7.24
N LYS A 39 8.03 1.29 -8.52
CA LYS A 39 7.60 2.08 -9.69
C LYS A 39 6.09 2.36 -9.71
N VAL A 40 5.28 1.52 -9.06
CA VAL A 40 3.82 1.71 -9.01
C VAL A 40 3.44 2.91 -8.15
N VAL A 41 4.27 3.33 -7.20
CA VAL A 41 3.93 4.42 -6.26
C VAL A 41 3.63 5.73 -7.01
N PRO A 42 4.57 6.32 -7.80
CA PRO A 42 4.27 7.56 -8.53
C PRO A 42 3.16 7.39 -9.59
N MET A 43 2.99 6.18 -10.13
CA MET A 43 1.90 5.90 -11.08
C MET A 43 0.53 5.98 -10.39
N LEU A 44 0.43 5.40 -9.19
CA LEU A 44 -0.79 5.38 -8.41
C LEU A 44 -1.00 6.71 -7.67
N ASP A 45 0.05 7.48 -7.36
CA ASP A 45 -0.09 8.87 -6.86
C ASP A 45 -0.84 9.72 -7.89
N LYS A 46 -0.50 9.57 -9.18
CA LYS A 46 -1.22 10.25 -10.27
C LYS A 46 -2.64 9.70 -10.47
N LEU A 47 -2.83 8.39 -10.35
CA LEU A 47 -4.13 7.75 -10.60
C LEU A 47 -5.13 7.98 -9.47
N TRP A 48 -4.65 8.01 -8.22
CA TRP A 48 -5.47 8.17 -7.02
C TRP A 48 -5.02 9.42 -6.25
N PRO A 49 -5.31 10.63 -6.77
CA PRO A 49 -4.80 11.88 -6.21
C PRO A 49 -5.30 12.17 -4.78
N HIS A 50 -6.37 11.51 -4.34
CA HIS A 50 -6.92 11.61 -2.99
C HIS A 50 -6.25 10.66 -1.98
N SER A 51 -5.36 9.78 -2.45
CA SER A 51 -4.64 8.83 -1.60
C SER A 51 -3.24 9.34 -1.26
N GLU A 52 -2.76 8.93 -0.09
CA GLU A 52 -1.39 9.19 0.36
C GLU A 52 -0.54 7.94 0.22
N SER A 53 0.75 8.10 -0.06
CA SER A 53 1.72 7.02 -0.12
C SER A 53 2.88 7.27 0.84
N TYR A 54 3.36 6.21 1.49
CA TYR A 54 4.56 6.21 2.31
C TYR A 54 5.47 5.05 1.91
N ILE A 55 6.77 5.32 1.74
CA ILE A 55 7.77 4.32 1.37
C ILE A 55 8.77 4.14 2.51
N PHE A 56 8.83 2.93 3.05
CA PHE A 56 9.85 2.50 4.00
C PHE A 56 11.17 2.22 3.25
N ALA A 57 12.15 3.13 3.40
CA ALA A 57 13.38 3.12 2.60
C ALA A 57 14.20 1.82 2.71
N LYS A 58 14.13 1.13 3.84
CA LYS A 58 14.91 -0.10 4.12
C LYS A 58 14.04 -1.35 4.31
N ALA A 59 12.76 -1.30 3.94
CA ALA A 59 11.87 -2.46 4.03
C ALA A 59 11.68 -3.16 2.67
N ALA A 60 11.53 -4.48 2.70
CA ALA A 60 10.99 -5.28 1.60
C ALA A 60 9.46 -5.40 1.74
N HIS A 61 8.88 -6.55 1.39
CA HIS A 61 7.43 -6.75 1.34
C HIS A 61 6.69 -6.61 2.68
N ALA A 62 7.38 -6.85 3.81
CA ALA A 62 6.77 -6.85 5.14
C ALA A 62 7.32 -5.70 6.02
N PRO A 63 6.95 -4.43 5.76
CA PRO A 63 7.41 -3.29 6.55
C PRO A 63 6.95 -3.36 8.01
N PHE A 64 5.79 -3.94 8.30
CA PHE A 64 5.30 -4.13 9.67
C PHE A 64 6.16 -5.11 10.50
N ILE A 65 6.89 -6.02 9.86
CA ILE A 65 7.83 -6.93 10.53
C ILE A 65 9.19 -6.25 10.73
N SER A 66 9.70 -5.60 9.68
CA SER A 66 11.05 -5.03 9.68
C SER A 66 11.15 -3.66 10.36
N HIS A 67 10.09 -2.85 10.29
CA HIS A 67 10.01 -1.47 10.80
C HIS A 67 8.74 -1.29 11.66
N PRO A 68 8.52 -2.13 12.70
CA PRO A 68 7.25 -2.15 13.44
C PRO A 68 6.94 -0.82 14.13
N VAL A 69 7.95 -0.14 14.67
CA VAL A 69 7.77 1.15 15.36
C VAL A 69 7.28 2.23 14.40
N GLU A 70 7.95 2.37 13.25
CA GLU A 70 7.60 3.34 12.21
C GLU A 70 6.22 3.03 11.61
N PHE A 71 5.95 1.74 11.35
CA PHE A 71 4.65 1.29 10.86
C PHE A 71 3.51 1.65 11.83
N CYS A 72 3.67 1.33 13.12
CA CYS A 72 2.68 1.68 14.14
C CYS A 72 2.51 3.20 14.30
N HIS A 73 3.59 3.98 14.21
CA HIS A 73 3.52 5.44 14.29
C HIS A 73 2.63 6.02 13.20
N LEU A 74 2.75 5.54 11.96
CA LEU A 74 1.91 5.99 10.85
C LEU A 74 0.42 5.66 11.09
N LEU A 75 0.11 4.50 11.68
CA LEU A 75 -1.27 4.14 12.02
C LEU A 75 -1.84 4.99 13.16
N VAL A 76 -1.04 5.28 14.19
CA VAL A 76 -1.46 6.18 15.28
C VAL A 76 -1.70 7.60 14.75
N ALA A 77 -0.86 8.07 13.83
CA ALA A 77 -1.05 9.36 13.16
C ALA A 77 -2.32 9.38 12.29
N LEU A 78 -2.58 8.31 11.51
CA LEU A 78 -3.82 8.17 10.75
C LEU A 78 -5.05 8.17 11.66
N LYS A 79 -4.97 7.52 12.83
CA LYS A 79 -6.07 7.49 13.80
C LYS A 79 -6.49 8.88 14.30
N GLN A 80 -5.60 9.87 14.28
CA GLN A 80 -5.96 11.25 14.67
C GLN A 80 -6.81 11.97 13.61
N ARG A 81 -6.95 11.40 12.42
CA ARG A 81 -7.64 11.98 11.26
C ARG A 81 -8.99 11.34 10.97
N VAL A 82 -9.40 10.36 11.77
CA VAL A 82 -10.64 9.57 11.62
C VAL A 82 -11.45 9.54 12.90
#